data_AF-A0AAN0YHC3-F1
#
_entry.id   AF-A0AAN0YHC3-F1
#
_cell.length_a   1.000
_cell.length_b   1.000
_cell.length_c   1.000
_cell.angle_alpha   90.00
_cell.angle_beta   90.00
_cell.angle_gamma   90.00
#
_symmetry.space_group_name_H-M   'P 1'
#
loop_
_entity.id
_entity.type
_entity.pdbx_description
1 polymer ?
#
loop_
_entity_poly.entity_id
_entity_poly.type
_entity_poly.pdbx_seq_one_letter_code
_entity_poly.pdbx_strand_id
1 'polypeptide(L)'
;MGAYHGLNVGDMSMGISVKKIAHRLGLKVQLKKVVSCSSKKHKFILGGGAIFSPKNLEIIMLNTDNNPSRIAILGVDFHPNHNDLTIQYLRGATFLGSRSFSTEKDKKIIFSKFQRHDIVWHPDLTFAFYPLLPPP
;
A
#
# COMPACT_ATOMS: atom_id res chain seq x y z
N MET A 1 1.23 -9.36 -7.20
CA MET A 1 2.34 -8.54 -7.76
C MET A 1 2.62 -7.41 -6.79
N GLY A 2 3.87 -7.12 -6.45
CA GLY A 2 4.23 -5.92 -5.71
C GLY A 2 4.49 -4.78 -6.69
N ALA A 3 3.84 -3.63 -6.51
CA ALA A 3 4.10 -2.46 -7.33
C ALA A 3 4.71 -1.33 -6.49
N TYR A 4 5.74 -0.70 -7.02
CA TYR A 4 6.43 0.43 -6.41
C TYR A 4 6.41 1.62 -7.37
N HIS A 5 6.32 2.83 -6.82
CA HIS A 5 6.16 4.05 -7.62
C HIS A 5 7.46 4.42 -8.37
N GLY A 6 8.62 4.08 -7.81
CA GLY A 6 9.87 3.99 -8.56
C GLY A 6 10.55 5.33 -8.81
N LEU A 7 10.53 6.24 -7.83
CA LEU A 7 11.27 7.50 -7.90
C LEU A 7 12.39 7.63 -6.83
N ASN A 8 12.35 6.86 -5.73
CA ASN A 8 13.42 6.90 -4.73
C ASN A 8 13.82 5.51 -4.20
N VAL A 9 14.99 5.45 -3.55
CA VAL A 9 15.57 4.23 -2.96
C VAL A 9 14.68 3.64 -1.86
N GLY A 10 13.90 4.49 -1.16
CA GLY A 10 12.95 4.07 -0.14
C GLY A 10 11.84 3.18 -0.71
N ASP A 11 11.22 3.58 -1.82
CA ASP A 11 10.17 2.81 -2.50
C ASP A 11 10.66 1.43 -2.97
N MET A 12 11.89 1.38 -3.49
CA MET A 12 12.52 0.13 -3.88
C MET A 12 12.77 -0.77 -2.67
N SER A 13 13.27 -0.20 -1.57
CA SER A 13 13.53 -0.93 -0.32
C SER A 13 12.25 -1.52 0.27
N MET A 14 11.15 -0.76 0.28
CA MET A 14 9.83 -1.27 0.66
C MET A 14 9.38 -2.41 -0.26
N GLY A 15 9.50 -2.23 -1.58
CA GLY A 15 9.13 -3.24 -2.57
C GLY A 15 9.91 -4.55 -2.42
N ILE A 16 11.21 -4.47 -2.14
CA ILE A 16 12.07 -5.64 -1.88
C ILE A 16 11.67 -6.33 -0.57
N SER A 17 11.36 -5.56 0.48
CA SER A 17 10.95 -6.09 1.78
C SER A 17 9.66 -6.92 1.66
N VAL A 18 8.65 -6.34 1.01
CA VAL A 18 7.39 -7.04 0.70
C VAL A 18 7.65 -8.31 -0.12
N LYS A 19 8.52 -8.24 -1.14
CA LYS A 19 8.88 -9.41 -1.96
C LYS A 19 9.52 -10.52 -1.13
N LYS A 20 10.44 -10.19 -0.22
CA LYS A 20 11.10 -11.17 0.65
C LYS A 20 10.11 -11.87 1.58
N ILE A 21 9.22 -11.11 2.22
CA ILE A 21 8.18 -11.67 3.11
C ILE A 21 7.25 -12.59 2.31
N ALA A 22 6.77 -12.13 1.16
CA ALA A 22 5.90 -12.93 0.31
C ALA A 22 6.57 -14.24 -0.13
N HIS A 23 7.86 -14.22 -0.50
CA HIS A 23 8.61 -15.43 -0.81
C HIS A 23 8.74 -16.38 0.38
N ARG A 24 8.97 -15.88 1.59
CA ARG A 24 9.00 -16.70 2.82
C ARG A 24 7.67 -17.37 3.10
N LEU A 25 6.56 -16.74 2.72
CA LEU A 25 5.20 -17.29 2.81
C LEU A 25 4.84 -18.21 1.61
N GLY A 26 5.79 -18.54 0.74
CA GLY A 26 5.56 -19.38 -0.44
C GLY A 26 4.81 -18.69 -1.59
N LEU A 27 4.63 -17.37 -1.54
CA LEU A 27 3.90 -16.61 -2.56
C LEU A 27 4.83 -16.21 -3.71
N LYS A 28 4.37 -16.45 -4.95
CA LYS A 28 5.04 -15.95 -6.15
C LYS A 28 4.69 -14.49 -6.39
N VAL A 29 5.63 -13.58 -6.14
CA VAL A 29 5.45 -12.14 -6.40
C VAL A 29 6.52 -11.58 -7.31
N GLN A 30 6.10 -10.70 -8.20
CA GLN A 30 6.98 -9.89 -9.04
C GLN A 30 6.94 -8.45 -8.56
N LEU A 31 8.11 -7.80 -8.54
CA LEU A 31 8.23 -6.38 -8.25
C LEU A 31 8.20 -5.62 -9.58
N LYS A 32 7.25 -4.71 -9.75
CA LYS A 32 7.08 -3.91 -10.98
C LYS A 32 6.87 -2.44 -10.65
N LYS A 33 7.20 -1.54 -11.58
CA LYS A 33 6.81 -0.14 -11.44
C LYS A 33 5.28 -0.04 -11.61
N VAL A 34 4.62 0.84 -10.87
CA VAL A 34 3.16 1.05 -11.00
C VAL A 34 2.75 1.34 -12.45
N VAL A 35 3.58 2.09 -13.18
CA VAL A 35 3.35 2.42 -14.60
C VAL A 35 3.49 1.25 -15.58
N SER A 36 4.13 0.15 -15.18
CA SER A 36 4.36 -1.03 -16.03
C SER A 36 3.53 -2.25 -15.64
N CYS A 37 2.51 -2.03 -14.80
CA CYS A 37 1.68 -3.07 -14.21
C CYS A 37 0.42 -3.40 -15.03
N SER A 38 0.53 -3.71 -16.33
CA SER A 38 -0.64 -4.13 -17.10
C SER A 38 -0.97 -5.61 -16.88
N SER A 39 -1.87 -5.91 -15.94
CA SER A 39 -2.47 -7.25 -15.89
C SER A 39 -3.83 -7.26 -15.21
N LYS A 40 -4.83 -7.76 -15.94
CA LYS A 40 -6.20 -7.94 -15.45
C LYS A 40 -6.39 -9.16 -14.53
N LYS A 41 -5.36 -10.01 -14.38
CA LYS A 41 -5.44 -11.29 -13.65
C LYS A 41 -4.77 -11.27 -12.28
N HIS A 42 -4.09 -10.20 -11.91
CA HIS A 42 -3.29 -10.17 -10.69
C HIS A 42 -3.86 -9.21 -9.65
N LYS A 43 -3.66 -9.57 -8.37
CA LYS A 43 -3.77 -8.65 -7.24
C LYS A 43 -2.47 -7.87 -7.08
N PHE A 44 -2.58 -6.62 -6.67
CA PHE A 44 -1.47 -5.69 -6.50
C PHE A 44 -1.26 -5.42 -5.01
N ILE A 45 0.00 -5.42 -4.59
CA ILE A 45 0.42 -4.94 -3.28
C ILE A 45 1.14 -3.62 -3.51
N LEU A 46 0.64 -2.56 -2.90
CA LEU A 46 1.14 -1.19 -3.04
C LEU A 46 1.79 -0.77 -1.71
N GLY A 47 2.99 -0.21 -1.78
CA GLY A 47 3.57 0.49 -0.63
C GLY A 47 2.81 1.79 -0.36
N GLY A 48 2.56 2.11 0.89
CA GLY A 48 1.71 3.23 1.30
C GLY A 48 2.43 4.57 1.47
N GLY A 49 3.61 4.73 0.85
CA GLY A 49 4.21 6.05 0.68
C GLY A 49 3.29 7.01 -0.10
N ALA A 50 3.83 8.10 -0.64
CA ALA A 50 3.09 9.13 -1.40
C ALA A 50 2.51 8.65 -2.76
N ILE A 51 2.05 7.39 -2.84
CA ILE A 51 1.50 6.71 -4.01
C ILE A 51 0.12 7.26 -4.40
N PHE A 52 -0.54 8.08 -3.57
CA PHE A 52 -1.87 8.63 -3.87
C PHE A 52 -1.88 10.09 -4.31
N SER A 53 -0.85 10.53 -5.04
CA SER A 53 -1.03 11.71 -5.89
C SER A 53 -2.11 11.41 -6.96
N PRO A 54 -2.90 12.40 -7.41
CA PRO A 54 -3.96 12.17 -8.38
C PRO A 54 -3.51 11.41 -9.64
N LYS A 55 -2.34 11.77 -10.19
CA LYS A 55 -1.75 11.11 -11.37
C LYS A 55 -1.43 9.63 -11.11
N ASN A 56 -0.94 9.30 -9.92
CA ASN A 56 -0.59 7.92 -9.58
C ASN A 56 -1.84 7.06 -9.38
N LEU A 57 -2.87 7.66 -8.77
CA LEU A 57 -4.15 7.00 -8.59
C LEU A 57 -4.79 6.67 -9.95
N GLU A 58 -4.80 7.59 -10.90
CA GLU A 58 -5.30 7.34 -12.27
C GLU A 58 -4.61 6.12 -12.91
N ILE A 59 -3.28 6.04 -12.79
CA ILE A 59 -2.51 4.90 -13.33
C ILE A 59 -2.87 3.60 -12.60
N ILE A 60 -3.05 3.63 -11.28
CA ILE A 60 -3.47 2.45 -10.50
C ILE A 60 -4.89 2.02 -10.91
N MET A 61 -5.81 2.97 -11.05
CA MET A 61 -7.18 2.72 -11.49
C MET A 61 -7.19 2.09 -12.89
N LEU A 62 -6.41 2.60 -13.83
CA LEU A 62 -6.28 2.03 -15.16
C LEU A 62 -5.75 0.58 -15.12
N ASN A 63 -4.71 0.31 -14.34
CA ASN A 63 -4.08 -1.02 -14.26
C ASN A 63 -4.91 -2.06 -13.49
N THR A 64 -5.93 -1.60 -12.75
CA THR A 64 -6.82 -2.44 -11.95
C THR A 64 -8.21 -2.56 -12.57
N ASP A 65 -8.44 -1.99 -13.76
CA ASP A 65 -9.77 -1.85 -14.37
C ASP A 65 -10.79 -1.18 -13.43
N ASN A 66 -10.33 -0.15 -12.72
CA ASN A 66 -11.08 0.57 -11.70
C ASN A 66 -11.65 -0.33 -10.59
N ASN A 67 -11.02 -1.48 -10.35
CA ASN A 67 -11.46 -2.44 -9.33
C ASN A 67 -10.53 -2.39 -8.10
N PRO A 68 -10.88 -1.61 -7.05
CA PRO A 68 -10.04 -1.48 -5.86
C PRO A 68 -9.94 -2.78 -5.04
N SER A 69 -10.85 -3.75 -5.20
CA SER A 69 -10.72 -5.08 -4.55
C SER A 69 -9.53 -5.90 -5.07
N ARG A 70 -8.79 -5.37 -6.06
CA ARG A 70 -7.57 -5.99 -6.58
C ARG A 70 -6.32 -5.43 -5.94
N ILE A 71 -6.44 -4.45 -5.05
CA ILE A 71 -5.31 -3.82 -4.38
C ILE A 71 -5.30 -4.12 -2.89
N ALA A 72 -4.09 -4.35 -2.39
CA ALA A 72 -3.74 -4.35 -0.98
C ALA A 72 -2.70 -3.25 -0.77
N ILE A 73 -2.92 -2.37 0.20
CA ILE A 73 -2.04 -1.25 0.48
C ILE A 73 -1.40 -1.46 1.83
N LEU A 74 -0.09 -1.25 1.91
CA LEU A 74 0.71 -1.47 3.09
C LEU A 74 1.41 -0.17 3.49
N GLY A 75 1.02 0.42 4.62
CA GLY A 75 1.73 1.54 5.25
C GLY A 75 1.31 2.89 4.71
N VAL A 76 0.01 3.10 4.48
CA VAL A 76 -0.53 4.35 3.94
C VAL A 76 -0.41 5.51 4.92
N ASP A 77 -0.03 6.68 4.42
CA ASP A 77 -0.21 7.95 5.14
C ASP A 77 -1.58 8.55 4.82
N PHE A 78 -2.41 8.65 5.86
CA PHE A 78 -3.71 9.30 5.77
C PHE A 78 -3.55 10.80 5.91
N HIS A 79 -3.61 11.51 4.77
CA HIS A 79 -3.59 12.96 4.77
C HIS A 79 -5.02 13.52 4.72
N PRO A 80 -5.34 14.60 5.45
CA PRO A 80 -6.68 15.21 5.41
C PRO A 80 -7.08 15.74 4.03
N ASN A 81 -6.09 16.02 3.16
CA ASN A 81 -6.27 16.60 1.83
C ASN A 81 -6.44 15.58 0.70
N HIS A 82 -6.60 14.28 1.01
CA HIS A 82 -6.99 13.32 -0.01
C HIS A 82 -8.35 13.72 -0.60
N ASN A 83 -8.44 13.72 -1.93
CA ASN A 83 -9.69 14.01 -2.63
C ASN A 83 -10.68 12.83 -2.49
N ASP A 84 -11.94 13.08 -2.82
CA ASP A 84 -13.01 12.09 -2.63
C ASP A 84 -12.81 10.82 -3.47
N LEU A 85 -12.22 10.96 -4.67
CA LEU A 85 -11.89 9.82 -5.54
C LEU A 85 -10.87 8.89 -4.88
N THR A 86 -9.78 9.46 -4.34
CA THR A 86 -8.76 8.73 -3.59
C THR A 86 -9.37 8.04 -2.38
N ILE A 87 -10.20 8.76 -1.62
CA ILE A 87 -10.89 8.20 -0.47
C ILE A 87 -11.73 7.00 -0.91
N GLN A 88 -12.62 7.17 -1.89
CA GLN A 88 -13.52 6.13 -2.38
C GLN A 88 -12.74 4.89 -2.86
N TYR A 89 -11.66 5.10 -3.60
CA TYR A 89 -10.84 4.01 -4.11
C TYR A 89 -10.11 3.26 -2.98
N LEU A 90 -9.59 4.00 -1.98
CA LEU A 90 -8.99 3.42 -0.78
C LEU A 90 -9.98 2.62 0.07
N ARG A 91 -11.24 3.07 0.18
CA ARG A 91 -12.29 2.32 0.90
C ARG A 91 -12.54 0.94 0.29
N GLY A 92 -12.45 0.84 -1.04
CA GLY A 92 -12.68 -0.42 -1.76
C GLY A 92 -11.48 -1.38 -1.78
N ALA A 93 -10.32 -1.00 -1.23
CA ALA A 93 -9.15 -1.85 -1.18
C ALA A 93 -9.42 -3.12 -0.37
N THR A 94 -8.90 -4.28 -0.80
CA THR A 94 -9.05 -5.53 -0.03
C THR A 94 -8.35 -5.45 1.33
N PHE A 95 -7.22 -4.75 1.37
CA PHE A 95 -6.46 -4.56 2.59
C PHE A 95 -5.90 -3.15 2.62
N LEU A 96 -5.96 -2.52 3.78
CA LEU A 96 -5.44 -1.18 4.01
C LEU A 96 -4.68 -1.17 5.33
N GLY A 97 -3.35 -1.16 5.23
CA GLY A 97 -2.44 -0.97 6.35
C GLY A 97 -1.96 0.48 6.43
N SER A 98 -1.70 0.98 7.63
CA SER A 98 -1.19 2.33 7.86
C SER A 98 0.06 2.32 8.71
N ARG A 99 0.98 3.23 8.39
CA ARG A 99 2.17 3.51 9.21
C ARG A 99 1.93 4.64 10.21
N SER A 100 0.92 5.46 9.96
CA SER A 100 0.57 6.67 10.71
C SER A 100 -0.72 6.46 11.50
N PHE A 101 -0.82 5.37 12.27
CA PHE A 101 -1.97 5.06 13.13
C PHE A 101 -1.70 5.40 14.60
N SER A 102 -0.66 6.20 14.87
CA SER A 102 -0.17 6.45 16.21
C SER A 102 -0.91 7.58 16.94
N THR A 103 -1.73 8.38 16.24
CA THR A 103 -2.47 9.49 16.86
C THR A 103 -3.99 9.31 16.78
N GLU A 104 -4.69 9.80 17.80
CA GLU A 104 -6.17 9.87 17.81
C GLU A 104 -6.72 10.71 16.64
N LYS A 105 -5.93 11.65 16.12
CA LYS A 105 -6.28 12.45 14.94
C LYS A 105 -6.33 11.58 13.68
N ASP A 106 -5.37 10.68 13.51
CA ASP A 106 -5.31 9.79 12.35
C ASP A 106 -6.45 8.79 12.39
N LYS A 107 -6.73 8.21 13.58
CA LYS A 107 -7.91 7.35 13.79
C LYS A 107 -9.21 8.06 13.44
N LYS A 108 -9.40 9.31 13.88
CA LYS A 108 -10.59 10.10 13.51
C LYS A 108 -10.70 10.32 12.01
N ILE A 109 -9.61 10.65 11.32
CA ILE A 109 -9.61 10.80 9.86
C ILE A 109 -9.98 9.48 9.19
N ILE A 110 -9.41 8.38 9.65
CA ILE A 110 -9.67 7.04 9.14
C ILE A 110 -11.16 6.66 9.30
N PHE A 111 -11.70 6.74 10.52
CA PHE A 111 -13.06 6.29 10.77
C PHE A 111 -14.10 7.23 10.14
N SER A 112 -13.88 8.55 10.18
CA SER A 112 -14.84 9.51 9.60
C SER A 112 -14.79 9.57 8.08
N LYS A 113 -13.59 9.55 7.47
CA LYS A 113 -13.43 9.70 6.01
C LYS A 113 -13.32 8.38 5.28
N PHE A 114 -12.72 7.33 5.83
CA PHE A 114 -12.54 6.07 5.12
C PHE A 114 -13.56 5.02 5.52
N GLN A 115 -14.30 5.22 6.62
CA GLN A 115 -15.38 4.31 7.07
C GLN A 115 -14.94 2.84 7.13
N ARG A 116 -13.66 2.61 7.45
CA ARG A 116 -13.04 1.29 7.57
C ARG A 116 -12.65 1.05 9.02
N HIS A 117 -13.05 -0.09 9.57
CA HIS A 117 -12.70 -0.50 10.94
C HIS A 117 -11.58 -1.54 10.99
N ASP A 118 -11.24 -2.11 9.84
CA ASP A 118 -10.27 -3.19 9.63
C ASP A 118 -8.92 -2.66 9.13
N ILE A 119 -8.55 -1.42 9.47
CA ILE A 119 -7.24 -0.86 9.13
C ILE A 119 -6.22 -1.32 10.16
N VAL A 120 -5.15 -1.94 9.68
CA VAL A 120 -4.08 -2.46 10.52
C VAL A 120 -2.94 -1.45 10.61
N TRP A 121 -2.48 -1.18 11.81
CA TRP A 121 -1.23 -0.45 12.01
C TRP A 121 -0.03 -1.37 11.87
N HIS A 122 1.01 -0.90 11.19
CA HIS A 122 2.31 -1.55 11.20
C HIS A 122 3.44 -0.52 11.04
N PRO A 123 4.65 -0.78 11.55
CA PRO A 123 5.81 0.06 11.25
C PRO A 123 6.09 0.08 9.75
N ASP A 124 6.90 1.05 9.31
CA ASP A 124 7.27 1.17 7.91
C ASP A 124 7.81 -0.16 7.35
N LEU A 125 7.41 -0.51 6.12
CA LEU A 125 7.77 -1.79 5.49
C LEU A 125 9.28 -1.99 5.35
N THR A 126 10.07 -0.91 5.37
CA THR A 126 11.53 -0.99 5.42
C THR A 126 12.05 -1.72 6.66
N PHE A 127 11.36 -1.62 7.81
CA PHE A 127 11.73 -2.37 9.02
C PHE A 127 11.51 -3.88 8.87
N ALA A 128 10.61 -4.30 7.99
CA ALA A 128 10.41 -5.71 7.72
C ALA A 128 11.56 -6.35 6.93
N PHE A 129 12.52 -5.54 6.44
CA PHE A 129 13.78 -6.02 5.88
C PHE A 129 14.76 -6.49 6.95
N TYR A 130 14.69 -5.93 8.17
CA TYR A 130 15.53 -6.40 9.24
C TYR A 130 15.11 -7.84 9.59
N PRO A 131 16.05 -8.80 9.66
CA PRO A 131 15.74 -10.03 10.35
C PRO A 131 15.24 -9.61 11.74
N LEU A 132 14.13 -10.20 12.17
CA LEU A 132 13.89 -10.35 13.60
C LEU A 132 15.12 -11.10 14.10
N LEU A 133 16.15 -10.35 14.51
CA LEU A 133 17.27 -10.92 15.24
C LEU A 133 16.60 -11.65 16.41
N PRO A 134 16.98 -12.90 16.70
CA PRO A 134 16.52 -13.52 17.92
C PRO A 134 16.76 -12.54 19.08
N PRO A 135 15.83 -12.44 20.05
CA PRO A 135 16.04 -11.58 21.20
C PRO A 135 17.41 -11.90 21.83
N PRO A 136 18.10 -10.88 22.40
CA PRO A 136 19.41 -11.07 23.02
C PRO A 136 19.37 -12.13 24.13
#